data_AF-A0A2N5IQL1-F1
#
_entry.id   AF-A0A2N5IQL1-F1
#
_cell.length_a   1.000
_cell.length_b   1.000
_cell.length_c   1.000
_cell.angle_alpha   90.00
_cell.angle_beta   90.00
_cell.angle_gamma   90.00
#
_symmetry.space_group_name_H-M   'P 1'
#
loop_
_entity.id
_entity.type
_entity.pdbx_description
1 polymer ?
#
loop_
_entity_poly.entity_id
_entity_poly.type
_entity_poly.pdbx_seq_one_letter_code
_entity_poly.pdbx_strand_id
1 'polypeptide(L)' 'MDGLVISPKFLASLEEERKLSHSAFVAACGLTEERYKELTNGKTPSAVEIIRIVAGFQLTNGVPMIPRSQKLVA' A
#
# COMPACT_ATOMS: atom_id res chain seq x y z
N MET A 1 -19.96 1.49 4.80
CA MET A 1 -18.67 1.26 5.49
C MET A 1 -17.63 2.12 4.80
N ASP A 2 -17.12 3.13 5.49
CA ASP A 2 -15.93 3.83 5.04
C ASP A 2 -14.75 2.84 5.08
N GLY A 3 -14.22 2.49 3.92
CA GLY A 3 -13.13 1.51 3.82
C GLY A 3 -11.82 2.09 4.36
N LEU A 4 -10.89 1.24 4.79
CA LEU A 4 -9.52 1.67 5.08
C LEU A 4 -8.71 1.76 3.79
N VAL A 5 -7.70 2.64 3.77
CA VAL A 5 -6.72 2.76 2.69
C VAL A 5 -5.32 2.77 3.28
N ILE A 6 -4.34 2.34 2.49
CA ILE A 6 -2.93 2.51 2.87
C ILE A 6 -2.65 4.01 2.96
N SER A 7 -1.93 4.43 4.00
CA SER A 7 -1.54 5.82 4.18
C SER A 7 -0.90 6.36 2.88
N PRO A 8 -1.37 7.52 2.37
CA PRO A 8 -0.80 8.11 1.17
C PRO A 8 0.72 8.20 1.25
N LYS A 9 1.38 7.96 0.11
CA LYS A 9 2.84 7.95 -0.04
C LYS A 9 3.59 6.83 0.69
N PHE A 10 2.97 6.04 1.56
CA PHE A 10 3.69 4.97 2.28
C PHE A 10 4.42 4.00 1.34
N LEU A 11 3.75 3.50 0.30
CA LEU A 11 4.37 2.58 -0.66
C LEU A 11 5.52 3.25 -1.42
N ALA A 12 5.36 4.50 -1.85
CA ALA A 12 6.41 5.24 -2.54
C ALA A 12 7.61 5.52 -1.63
N SER A 13 7.39 5.92 -0.38
CA SER A 13 8.46 6.13 0.60
C SER A 13 9.18 4.83 0.96
N LEU A 14 8.45 3.71 1.06
CA LEU A 14 9.05 2.40 1.30
C LEU A 14 9.89 1.94 0.10
N GLU A 15 9.43 2.20 -1.12
CA GLU A 15 10.15 1.93 -2.37
C GLU A 15 11.46 2.69 -2.43
N GLU A 16 11.43 4.00 -2.16
CA GLU A 16 12.61 4.86 -2.08
C GLU A 16 13.58 4.42 -0.98
N GLU A 17 13.08 4.11 0.23
CA GLU A 17 13.89 3.66 1.37
C GLU A 17 14.62 2.35 1.07
N ARG A 18 13.95 1.42 0.40
CA ARG A 18 14.48 0.09 0.07
C ARG A 18 15.36 0.10 -1.18
N LYS A 19 15.41 1.21 -1.92
CA LYS A 19 16.26 1.41 -3.12
C LYS A 19 16.07 0.32 -4.18
N LEU A 20 14.83 -0.14 -4.36
CA LEU A 20 14.48 -1.13 -5.36
C LEU A 20 14.09 -0.44 -6.67
N SER A 21 14.23 -1.14 -7.79
CA SER A 21 13.49 -0.74 -9.00
C SER A 21 11.99 -0.90 -8.74
N HIS A 22 11.17 -0.13 -9.46
CA HIS A 22 9.72 -0.20 -9.32
C HIS A 22 9.17 -1.62 -9.49
N SER A 23 9.61 -2.32 -10.53
CA SER A 23 9.18 -3.70 -10.79
C SER A 23 9.59 -4.67 -9.67
N ALA A 24 10.78 -4.51 -9.09
CA ALA A 24 11.23 -5.34 -7.97
C ALA A 24 10.44 -5.03 -6.69
N PHE A 25 10.11 -3.75 -6.47
CA PHE A 25 9.27 -3.33 -5.35
C PHE A 25 7.86 -3.94 -5.44
N VAL A 26 7.19 -3.77 -6.57
CA VAL A 26 5.83 -4.29 -6.80
C VAL A 26 5.80 -5.82 -6.65
N ALA A 27 6.81 -6.51 -7.17
CA ALA A 27 6.97 -7.96 -7.00
C ALA A 27 7.20 -8.35 -5.52
N ALA A 28 8.02 -7.60 -4.77
CA ALA A 28 8.25 -7.83 -3.34
C ALA A 28 7.00 -7.58 -2.49
N CYS A 29 6.12 -6.65 -2.88
CA CYS A 29 4.80 -6.49 -2.29
C CYS A 29 3.85 -7.68 -2.61
N GLY A 30 4.19 -8.54 -3.57
CA GLY A 30 3.32 -9.60 -4.06
C GLY A 30 2.07 -9.05 -4.77
N LEU A 31 2.22 -7.92 -5.46
CA LEU A 31 1.17 -7.20 -6.19
C LEU A 31 1.41 -7.25 -7.70
N THR A 32 0.38 -6.91 -8.47
CA THR A 32 0.51 -6.52 -9.88
C THR A 32 0.67 -5.00 -9.98
N GLU A 33 1.19 -4.52 -11.10
CA GLU A 33 1.30 -3.08 -11.42
C GLU A 33 -0.06 -2.36 -11.35
N GLU A 34 -1.09 -3.00 -11.91
CA GLU A 34 -2.46 -2.49 -11.85
C GLU A 34 -2.93 -2.35 -10.40
N ARG A 35 -2.69 -3.38 -9.59
CA ARG A 35 -3.14 -3.38 -8.21
C ARG A 35 -2.35 -2.40 -7.34
N TYR A 36 -1.06 -2.23 -7.59
CA TYR A 36 -0.27 -1.17 -6.96
C TYR A 36 -0.90 0.21 -7.23
N LYS A 37 -1.21 0.52 -8.50
CA LYS A 37 -1.85 1.79 -8.87
C LYS A 37 -3.20 1.99 -8.20
N GLU A 38 -4.02 0.94 -8.14
CA GLU A 38 -5.29 0.97 -7.42
C GLU A 38 -5.11 1.34 -5.94
N LEU A 39 -4.16 0.70 -5.25
CA LEU A 39 -3.89 0.95 -3.84
C LEU A 39 -3.34 2.36 -3.61
N THR A 40 -2.44 2.85 -4.46
CA THR A 40 -1.95 4.24 -4.38
C THR A 40 -3.04 5.27 -4.68
N ASN A 41 -4.06 4.89 -5.46
CA ASN A 41 -5.26 5.70 -5.72
C ASN A 41 -6.33 5.55 -4.62
N GLY A 42 -6.01 4.91 -3.50
CA GLY A 42 -6.90 4.80 -2.35
C GLY A 42 -7.94 3.70 -2.47
N LYS A 43 -7.72 2.66 -3.28
CA LYS A 43 -8.48 1.41 -3.14
C LYS A 43 -8.14 0.75 -1.81
N THR A 44 -9.14 0.04 -1.28
CA THR A 44 -8.99 -0.68 -0.01
C THR A 44 -8.18 -1.94 -0.25
N PRO A 45 -7.08 -2.16 0.50
CA PRO A 45 -6.33 -3.41 0.42
C PRO A 45 -7.11 -4.54 1.09
N SER A 46 -6.90 -5.75 0.60
CA SER A 46 -7.28 -6.98 1.27
C SER A 46 -6.29 -7.31 2.40
N ALA A 47 -6.72 -8.14 3.36
CA ALA A 47 -5.84 -8.62 4.42
C ALA A 47 -4.60 -9.36 3.88
N VAL A 48 -4.77 -10.14 2.78
CA VAL A 48 -3.67 -10.88 2.16
C VAL A 48 -2.62 -9.94 1.57
N GLU A 49 -3.04 -8.83 0.95
CA GLU A 49 -2.11 -7.83 0.41
C GLU A 49 -1.28 -7.17 1.52
N ILE A 50 -1.92 -6.84 2.64
CA ILE A 50 -1.22 -6.29 3.81
C ILE A 50 -0.19 -7.29 4.33
N ILE A 51 -0.57 -8.56 4.50
CA ILE A 51 0.35 -9.62 4.96
C ILE A 51 1.54 -9.76 4.01
N ARG A 52 1.31 -9.74 2.70
CA ARG A 52 2.39 -9.83 1.70
C ARG A 52 3.35 -8.65 1.76
N ILE A 53 2.84 -7.43 1.88
CA ILE A 53 3.68 -6.22 2.02
C ILE A 53 4.51 -6.30 3.30
N VAL A 54 3.90 -6.68 4.42
CA VAL A 54 4.59 -6.84 5.72
C VAL A 54 5.68 -7.90 5.62
N ALA A 55 5.39 -9.07 5.04
CA ALA A 55 6.35 -10.15 4.88
C ALA A 55 7.48 -9.80 3.90
N GLY A 56 7.15 -9.17 2.76
CA GLY A 56 8.11 -8.81 1.72
C GLY A 56 9.17 -7.81 2.18
N PHE A 57 8.83 -6.94 3.14
CA PHE A 57 9.74 -5.92 3.69
C PHE A 57 10.08 -6.08 5.17
N GLN A 58 9.66 -7.19 5.77
CA GLN A 58 9.87 -7.53 7.19
C GLN A 58 9.47 -6.36 8.13
N LEU A 59 8.31 -5.76 7.86
CA LEU A 59 7.84 -4.59 8.61
C LEU A 59 7.43 -4.99 10.02
N THR A 60 8.05 -4.39 11.04
CA THR A 60 7.75 -4.67 12.45
C THR A 60 6.48 -3.98 12.95
N ASN A 61 6.13 -2.83 12.36
CA ASN A 61 4.99 -2.00 12.75
C ASN A 61 3.77 -2.16 11.83
N GLY A 62 3.82 -3.11 10.88
CA GLY A 62 2.77 -3.31 9.88
C GLY A 62 2.74 -2.23 8.79
N VAL A 63 1.61 -2.15 8.09
CA VAL A 63 1.33 -1.12 7.06
C VAL A 63 0.44 -0.04 7.68
N PRO A 64 0.83 1.25 7.65
CA PRO A 64 0.01 2.32 8.18
C PRO A 64 -1.24 2.50 7.32
N MET A 65 -2.40 2.49 7.97
CA MET A 65 -3.72 2.58 7.33
C MET A 65 -4.48 3.78 7.88
N ILE A 66 -5.23 4.46 7.01
CA ILE A 66 -6.13 5.55 7.41
C ILE A 66 -7.56 5.28 6.92
N PRO A 67 -8.58 5.84 7.57
CA PRO A 67 -9.93 5.85 7.01
C PRO A 67 -9.90 6.48 5.62
N ARG A 68 -10.61 5.89 4.65
CA ARG A 68 -10.88 6.59 3.40
C ARG A 68 -11.69 7.83 3.78
N SER A 69 -11.06 8.99 3.73
CA SER A 69 -11.78 10.24 3.86
C SER A 69 -12.85 10.24 2.77
N GLN A 70 -14.13 10.19 3.15
CA GLN A 70 -15.15 10.73 2.27
C GLN A 70 -14.67 12.15 1.98
N LYS A 71 -14.47 12.51 0.70
CA LYS A 71 -14.63 13.92 0.36
C LYS A 71 -15.97 14.29 0.96
N LEU A 72 -15.98 15.09 2.03
CA LEU A 72 -17.15 15.89 2.35
C LEU A 72 -17.43 16.62 1.04
N VAL A 73 -18.49 16.19 0.37
CA VAL A 73 -18.99 16.88 -0.81
C VAL A 73 -19.43 18.23 -0.24
N ALA A 74 -18.60 19.24 -0.45
CA ALA A 74 -18.94 20.62 -0.14
C ALA A 74 -20.08 21.07 -1.06
#